data_AF-A0A0X3UZR2-F1
#
_entry.id   AF-A0A0X3UZR2-F1
#
_cell.length_a   1.000
_cell.length_b   1.000
_cell.length_c   1.000
_cell.angle_alpha   90.00
_cell.angle_beta   90.00
_cell.angle_gamma   90.00
#
_symmetry.space_group_name_H-M   'P 1'
#
loop_
_entity.id
_entity.type
_entity.pdbx_description
1 polymer ?
#
loop_
_entity_poly.entity_id
_entity_poly.type
_entity_poly.pdbx_seq_one_letter_code
_entity_poly.pdbx_strand_id
1 'polypeptide(L)' 'MLELIKETLSEVAWVVIGLISLVWWVGGPAFTAFIWSDGDKNLALQFLALWAAVTALYLTASRLIRRARRARRG' A
#
# COMPACT_ATOMS: atom_id res chain seq x y z
N MET A 1 -20.45 -19.58 -17.82
CA MET A 1 -20.74 -19.32 -16.40
C MET A 1 -19.48 -19.19 -15.56
N LEU A 2 -18.60 -20.20 -15.54
CA LEU A 2 -17.38 -20.21 -14.70
C LEU A 2 -16.39 -19.08 -15.03
N GLU A 3 -16.26 -18.71 -16.30
CA GLU A 3 -15.39 -17.61 -16.76
C GLU A 3 -15.92 -16.25 -16.32
N LEU A 4 -17.22 -16.01 -16.49
CA LEU A 4 -17.93 -14.82 -16.00
C LEU A 4 -17.79 -14.63 -14.48
N ILE A 5 -17.94 -15.71 -13.71
CA ILE A 5 -17.77 -15.67 -12.24
C ILE A 5 -16.33 -15.31 -11.87
N LYS A 6 -15.33 -15.87 -12.55
CA LYS A 6 -13.91 -15.55 -12.31
C LYS A 6 -13.59 -14.10 -12.64
N GLU A 7 -14.16 -13.58 -13.71
CA GLU A 7 -13.95 -12.20 -14.15
C GLU A 7 -14.54 -11.21 -13.14
N THR A 8 -15.78 -11.43 -12.68
CA THR A 8 -16.38 -10.61 -11.61
C THR A 8 -15.59 -10.71 -10.29
N LEU A 9 -15.12 -11.91 -9.92
CA LEU A 9 -14.28 -12.08 -8.71
C LEU A 9 -12.95 -11.33 -8.82
N SER A 10 -12.34 -11.32 -10.01
CA SER A 10 -11.11 -10.56 -10.28
C SER A 10 -11.35 -9.06 -10.14
N GLU A 11 -12.43 -8.53 -10.71
CA GLU A 11 -12.79 -7.12 -10.57
C GLU A 11 -13.05 -6.72 -9.12
N VAL A 12 -13.83 -7.53 -8.38
CA VAL A 12 -14.09 -7.29 -6.95
C VAL A 12 -12.78 -7.30 -6.16
N ALA A 13 -11.88 -8.25 -6.43
CA ALA A 13 -10.58 -8.29 -5.79
C ALA A 13 -9.77 -7.02 -6.09
N TRP A 14 -9.75 -6.54 -7.34
CA TRP A 14 -9.09 -5.29 -7.71
C TRP A 14 -9.68 -4.07 -7.01
N VAL A 15 -11.01 -3.99 -6.88
CA VAL A 15 -11.69 -2.93 -6.14
C VAL A 15 -11.30 -2.96 -4.67
N VAL A 16 -11.34 -4.13 -4.03
CA VAL A 16 -10.95 -4.30 -2.62
C VAL A 16 -9.49 -3.91 -2.41
N ILE A 17 -8.58 -4.35 -3.28
CA ILE A 17 -7.17 -3.96 -3.24
C ILE A 17 -7.03 -2.44 -3.39
N GLY A 18 -7.79 -1.82 -4.30
CA GLY A 18 -7.82 -0.38 -4.51
C GLY A 18 -8.27 0.36 -3.24
N LEU A 19 -9.35 -0.09 -2.60
CA LEU A 19 -9.86 0.48 -1.36
C LEU A 19 -8.86 0.35 -0.20
N ILE A 20 -8.29 -0.84 -0.02
CA ILE A 20 -7.25 -1.07 1.01
C ILE A 20 -6.05 -0.14 0.76
N SER A 21 -5.66 0.04 -0.50
CA SER A 21 -4.56 0.94 -0.85
C SER A 21 -4.90 2.39 -0.52
N LEU A 22 -6.12 2.85 -0.84
CA LEU A 22 -6.58 4.20 -0.47
C LEU A 22 -6.58 4.41 1.04
N VAL A 23 -7.13 3.46 1.79
CA VAL A 23 -7.14 3.49 3.26
C VAL A 23 -5.72 3.49 3.81
N TRP A 24 -4.78 2.74 3.23
CA TRP A 24 -3.38 2.74 3.65
C TRP A 24 -2.70 4.10 3.44
N TRP A 25 -2.90 4.71 2.27
CA TRP A 25 -2.25 5.98 1.92
C TRP A 25 -2.81 7.18 2.67
N VAL A 26 -4.12 7.21 2.91
CA VAL A 26 -4.78 8.30 3.66
C VAL A 26 -4.72 8.03 5.16
N GLY A 27 -4.99 6.78 5.56
CA GLY A 27 -5.10 6.37 6.96
C GLY A 27 -3.78 6.39 7.70
N GLY A 28 -2.65 6.01 7.07
CA GLY A 28 -1.34 6.04 7.74
C GLY A 28 -0.94 7.43 8.27
N PRO A 29 -0.90 8.46 7.40
CA PRO A 29 -0.64 9.84 7.83
C PRO A 29 -1.72 10.40 8.76
N ALA A 30 -3.00 10.13 8.50
CA ALA A 30 -4.10 10.62 9.33
C ALA A 30 -4.05 10.03 10.76
N PHE A 31 -3.78 8.73 10.90
CA PHE A 31 -3.64 8.07 12.18
C PHE A 31 -2.41 8.55 12.95
N THR A 32 -1.30 8.78 12.24
CA THR A 32 -0.11 9.41 12.82
C THR A 32 -0.43 10.80 13.37
N ALA A 33 -1.16 11.62 12.61
CA ALA A 33 -1.54 12.97 13.03
C ALA A 33 -2.48 12.94 14.26
N PHE A 34 -3.40 11.97 14.32
CA PHE A 34 -4.28 11.76 15.46
C PHE A 34 -3.51 11.41 16.74
N ILE A 35 -2.59 10.44 16.67
CA ILE A 35 -1.73 10.07 17.81
C ILE A 35 -0.85 11.24 18.23
N TRP A 36 -0.35 12.00 17.26
CA TRP A 36 0.45 13.20 17.54
C TRP A 36 -0.37 14.25 18.31
N SER A 37 -1.64 14.45 17.97
CA SER A 37 -2.54 15.36 18.69
C SER A 37 -2.89 14.88 20.10
N ASP A 38 -2.92 13.57 20.34
CA ASP A 38 -3.13 12.97 21.67
C ASP A 38 -1.91 13.14 22.60
N GLY A 39 -0.80 13.68 22.10
CA GLY A 39 0.37 14.07 22.88
C GLY A 39 1.48 13.01 22.94
N ASP A 40 1.23 11.79 22.49
CA ASP A 40 2.26 10.73 22.41
C ASP A 40 3.06 10.82 21.09
N LYS A 41 3.96 11.81 21.04
CA LYS A 41 4.80 12.09 19.87
C LYS A 41 5.75 10.94 19.52
N ASN A 42 6.20 10.17 20.53
CA ASN A 42 7.10 9.05 20.29
C ASN A 42 6.37 7.91 19.57
N LEU A 43 5.15 7.60 20.00
CA LEU A 43 4.32 6.60 19.33
C LEU A 43 3.95 7.04 17.91
N ALA A 44 3.58 8.30 17.71
CA ALA A 44 3.30 8.85 16.38
C ALA A 44 4.50 8.69 15.43
N LEU A 45 5.72 9.01 15.87
CA LEU A 45 6.93 8.84 15.06
C LEU A 45 7.20 7.38 14.71
N GLN A 46 6.96 6.44 15.64
CA GLN A 46 7.11 5.00 15.37
C GLN A 46 6.12 4.53 14.29
N PHE A 47 4.86 4.96 14.37
CA PHE A 47 3.85 4.67 13.36
C PHE A 47 4.23 5.25 12.00
N LEU A 48 4.68 6.51 11.97
CA LEU A 48 5.12 7.17 10.74
C LEU A 48 6.30 6.43 10.11
N ALA A 49 7.30 6.06 10.91
CA ALA A 49 8.47 5.34 10.47
C ALA A 49 8.11 3.95 9.92
N LEU A 50 7.20 3.23 10.60
CA LEU A 50 6.72 1.93 10.13
C LEU A 50 5.98 2.06 8.79
N TRP A 51 5.06 3.02 8.69
CA TRP A 51 4.33 3.29 7.45
C TRP A 51 5.28 3.66 6.30
N ALA A 52 6.26 4.53 6.56
CA ALA A 52 7.26 4.94 5.60
C ALA A 52 8.15 3.77 5.17
N ALA A 53 8.56 2.90 6.10
CA ALA A 53 9.38 1.72 5.82
C ALA A 53 8.65 0.72 4.92
N VAL A 54 7.39 0.38 5.24
CA VAL A 54 6.55 -0.50 4.42
C VAL A 54 6.36 0.10 3.01
N THR A 55 6.11 1.40 2.93
CA THR A 55 5.94 2.10 1.66
C THR A 55 7.24 2.11 0.83
N ALA A 56 8.38 2.36 1.48
CA ALA A 56 9.69 2.33 0.82
C ALA A 56 10.03 0.92 0.31
N LEU A 57 9.74 -0.12 1.08
CA LEU A 57 9.91 -1.52 0.66
C LEU A 57 9.04 -1.83 -0.56
N TYR A 58 7.75 -1.46 -0.53
CA TYR A 58 6.83 -1.65 -1.65
C TYR A 58 7.33 -0.95 -2.93
N LEU A 59 7.78 0.31 -2.82
CA LEU A 59 8.31 1.06 -3.96
C LEU A 59 9.61 0.47 -4.48
N THR A 60 10.48 0.00 -3.59
CA THR A 60 11.75 -0.63 -3.94
C THR A 60 11.51 -1.95 -4.68
N ALA A 61 10.64 -2.82 -4.15
CA ALA A 61 10.22 -4.05 -4.81
C ALA A 61 9.61 -3.75 -6.18
N SER A 62 8.71 -2.77 -6.26
CA SER A 62 8.09 -2.34 -7.53
C SER A 62 9.13 -1.85 -8.56
N ARG A 63 10.14 -1.09 -8.12
CA ARG A 63 11.25 -0.64 -8.98
C ARG A 63 12.11 -1.80 -9.44
N LEU A 64 12.43 -2.75 -8.55
CA LEU A 64 13.21 -3.95 -8.89
C LEU A 64 12.49 -4.80 -9.94
N ILE A 65 11.18 -5.04 -9.78
CA ILE A 65 10.38 -5.79 -10.76
C ILE A 65 10.34 -5.05 -12.10
N ARG A 66 10.19 -3.71 -12.10
CA ARG A 66 10.24 -2.90 -13.33
C ARG A 66 11.61 -2.95 -14.02
N ARG A 67 12.70 -2.97 -13.26
CA ARG A 67 14.07 -3.12 -13.79
C ARG A 67 14.27 -4.52 -14.38
N ALA A 68 13.90 -5.57 -13.65
CA ALA A 68 13.98 -6.95 -14.12
C ALA A 68 13.17 -7.19 -15.41
N ARG A 69 11.98 -6.60 -15.52
CA ARG A 69 11.17 -6.68 -16.76
C ARG A 69 11.80 -5.97 -17.95
N ARG A 70 12.48 -4.82 -17.73
CA ARG A 70 13.19 -4.11 -18.80
C ARG A 70 14.42 -4.87 -19.28
N ALA A 71 15.18 -5.46 -18.36
CA ALA A 71 16.36 -6.26 -18.69
C ALA A 71 16.04 -7.56 -19.45
N ARG A 72 14.80 -8.05 -19.42
CA ARG A 72 14.36 -9.22 -20.21
C ARG A 72 13.86 -8.87 -21.62
N ARG A 73 13.67 -7.59 -21.93
CA ARG A 73 13.14 -7.12 -23.23
C ARG A 73 14.20 -6.48 -24.14
N GLY A 74 15.41 -6.28 -23.64
CA GLY A 74 16.59 -5.87 -24.42
C GLY A 74 17.58 -7.00 -24.43
#